data_AF-A0A9E5N7C7-F1
#
_entry.id   AF-A0A9E5N7C7-F1
#
_cell.length_a   1.000
_cell.length_b   1.000
_cell.length_c   1.000
_cell.angle_alpha   90.00
_cell.angle_beta   90.00
_cell.angle_gamma   90.00
#
_symmetry.space_group_name_H-M   'P 1'
#
loop_
_entity.id
_entity.type
_entity.pdbx_description
1 polymer ?
#
loop_
_entity_poly.entity_id
_entity_poly.type
_entity_poly.pdbx_seq_one_letter_code
_entity_poly.pdbx_strand_id
1 'polypeptide(L)' 'ESYTLEEVGQKMGVTRERVRQIESQALRRLRHPSLRIKLVDYLLEG' A
#
# COMPACT_ATOMS: atom_id res chain seq x y z
N GLU A 1 13.18 -6.06 7.07
CA GLU A 1 12.65 -7.40 6.72
C GLU A 1 11.27 -7.22 6.10
N SER A 2 10.93 -8.05 5.11
CA SER A 2 9.62 -8.03 4.46
C SER A 2 8.72 -9.07 5.13
N TYR A 3 7.51 -8.70 5.53
CA TYR A 3 6.53 -9.65 6.06
C TYR A 3 5.75 -10.31 4.93
N THR A 4 5.46 -11.59 5.06
CA THR A 4 4.52 -12.30 4.19
C THR A 4 3.07 -11.88 4.49
N LEU A 5 2.17 -12.03 3.53
CA LEU A 5 0.74 -11.73 3.73
C LEU A 5 0.10 -12.58 4.84
N GLU A 6 0.62 -13.79 5.08
CA GLU A 6 0.16 -14.68 6.15
C GLU A 6 0.54 -14.12 7.52
N GLU A 7 1.80 -13.71 7.71
CA GLU A 7 2.28 -13.12 8.96
C GLU A 7 1.58 -11.79 9.27
N VAL A 8 1.33 -10.97 8.25
CA VAL A 8 0.55 -9.73 8.40
C VAL A 8 -0.89 -10.07 8.80
N GLY A 9 -1.50 -11.07 8.19
CA GLY A 9 -2.85 -11.53 8.52
C GLY A 9 -2.95 -11.94 9.99
N GLN A 10 -2.02 -12.80 10.43
CA GLN A 10 -1.96 -13.26 11.82
C GLN A 10 -1.80 -12.11 12.82
N LYS A 11 -0.89 -11.16 12.55
CA LYS A 11 -0.66 -9.99 13.42
C LYS A 11 -1.86 -9.03 13.47
N MET A 12 -2.60 -8.92 12.37
CA MET A 12 -3.74 -8.01 12.24
C MET A 12 -5.08 -8.66 12.60
N GLY A 13 -5.11 -9.95 12.95
CA GLY A 13 -6.34 -10.69 13.23
C GLY A 13 -7.24 -10.85 12.01
N VAL A 14 -6.68 -10.89 10.79
CA VAL A 14 -7.42 -11.02 9.53
C VAL A 14 -6.85 -12.16 8.68
N THR A 15 -7.61 -12.61 7.69
CA THR A 15 -7.14 -13.65 6.77
C THR A 15 -6.11 -13.10 5.78
N ARG A 16 -5.24 -13.97 5.26
CA ARG A 16 -4.30 -13.64 4.17
C ARG A 16 -4.99 -13.01 2.96
N GLU A 17 -6.18 -13.49 2.59
CA GLU A 17 -6.93 -12.93 1.46
C GLU A 17 -7.39 -11.50 1.75
N ARG A 18 -7.74 -11.18 3.01
CA ARG A 18 -8.08 -9.80 3.39
C ARG A 18 -6.88 -8.87 3.25
N VAL A 19 -5.68 -9.33 3.62
CA VAL A 19 -4.43 -8.55 3.42
C VAL A 19 -4.16 -8.32 1.93
N ARG A 20 -4.29 -9.35 1.09
CA ARG A 20 -4.14 -9.26 -0.38
C ARG A 20 -5.11 -8.24 -1.01
N GLN A 21 -6.36 -8.22 -0.59
CA GLN A 21 -7.35 -7.25 -1.06
C GLN A 21 -6.95 -5.81 -0.71
N ILE A 22 -6.52 -5.58 0.53
CA ILE A 22 -6.07 -4.27 1.01
C ILE A 22 -4.83 -3.81 0.24
N GLU A 23 -3.86 -4.70 0.00
CA GLU A 23 -2.67 -4.43 -0.81
C GLU A 23 -3.04 -3.98 -2.24
N SER A 24 -3.90 -4.74 -2.92
CA SER A 24 -4.37 -4.39 -4.27
C SER A 24 -5.06 -3.02 -4.30
N GLN A 25 -5.91 -2.75 -3.29
CA GLN A 25 -6.59 -1.47 -3.16
C GLN A 25 -5.61 -0.32 -2.90
N ALA A 26 -4.61 -0.52 -2.03
CA ALA A 26 -3.58 0.47 -1.73
C ALA A 26 -2.73 0.78 -2.98
N LEU A 27 -2.27 -0.24 -3.69
CA LEU A 27 -1.52 -0.09 -4.94
C LEU A 27 -2.35 0.65 -6.00
N ARG A 28 -3.65 0.37 -6.10
CA ARG A 28 -4.54 1.11 -7.00
C ARG A 28 -4.67 2.59 -6.61
N ARG A 29 -4.76 2.91 -5.31
CA ARG A 29 -4.80 4.30 -4.81
C ARG A 29 -3.50 5.04 -5.06
N LEU A 30 -2.35 4.39 -4.85
CA LEU A 30 -1.02 4.97 -5.10
C LEU A 30 -0.76 5.24 -6.58
N ARG A 31 -1.34 4.45 -7.49
CA ARG A 31 -1.27 4.69 -8.95
C ARG A 31 -2.14 5.84 -9.44
N HIS A 32 -3.05 6.37 -8.61
CA HIS A 32 -3.94 7.45 -9.04
C HIS A 32 -3.18 8.79 -9.11
N PRO A 33 -3.26 9.53 -10.24
CA PRO A 33 -2.47 10.74 -10.46
C PRO A 33 -2.72 11.83 -9.41
N SER A 34 -3.92 11.91 -8.84
CA SER A 34 -4.22 12.88 -7.76
C SER A 34 -3.46 12.61 -6.45
N LEU A 35 -3.00 11.39 -6.18
CA LEU A 35 -2.09 11.09 -5.07
C LEU A 35 -0.61 11.30 -5.45
N ARG A 36 -0.27 11.15 -6.73
CA ARG A 36 1.10 11.33 -7.25
C ARG A 36 1.57 12.79 -7.20
N ILE A 37 0.65 13.76 -7.35
CA ILE A 37 0.97 15.19 -7.37
C ILE A 37 1.64 15.64 -6.05
N LYS A 38 1.16 15.18 -4.90
CA LYS A 38 1.74 15.59 -3.60
C LYS A 38 3.15 15.05 -3.34
N LEU A 39 3.57 13.96 -4.00
CA LEU A 39 4.91 13.40 -3.81
C LEU A 39 5.90 13.90 -4.87
N VAL A 40 5.41 14.24 -6.07
CA VAL A 40 6.22 14.77 -7.17
C VAL A 40 6.59 16.23 -6.91
N ASP A 41 5.70 17.05 -6.35
CA ASP A 41 6.04 18.44 -5.98
C ASP A 41 7.21 18.48 -4.96
N TYR A 42 7.22 17.58 -3.97
CA TYR A 42 8.33 17.46 -3.01
C TYR A 42 9.66 16.99 -3.62
N LEU A 43 9.64 16.34 -4.79
CA LEU A 43 10.84 15.82 -5.47
C LEU A 43 11.33 16.72 -6.61
N LEU A 44 10.51 17.69 -7.05
CA LEU A 44 10.83 18.61 -8.14
C LEU A 44 11.16 20.04 -7.68
N GLU A 45 10.87 20.40 -6.41
CA GLU A 45 11.35 21.65 -5.78
C GLU A 45 12.74 21.48 -5.13
N GLY A 46 13.71 20.99 -5.89
CA GLY A 46 15.12 20.89 -5.51
C GLY A 46 16.03 21.47 -6.57
#